data_AF-A0A520KMD2-F1
#
_entry.id   AF-A0A520KMD2-F1
#
_cell.length_a   1.000
_cell.length_b   1.000
_cell.length_c   1.000
_cell.angle_alpha   90.00
_cell.angle_beta   90.00
_cell.angle_gamma   90.00
#
_symmetry.space_group_name_H-M   'P 1'
#
loop_
_entity.id
_entity.type
_entity.pdbx_description
1 polymer ?
#
loop_
_entity_poly.entity_id
_entity_poly.type
_entity_poly.pdbx_seq_one_letter_code
_entity_poly.pdbx_strand_id
1 'polypeptide(L)'
;MGDPKRLEKKYERPYKPLNRLVIEESNRLAGEYGLRNKRELWRAAMIARKYRRIARRYLKLPPDEAMAITRPIIEKLIRYNIVGKNATLDSLLDIKVE
;
A
#
# COMPACT_ATOMS: atom_id res chain seq x y z
N MET A 1 34.99 2.64 -8.63
CA MET A 1 33.97 3.30 -7.79
C MET A 1 32.73 3.44 -8.65
N GLY A 2 31.65 2.71 -8.32
CA GLY A 2 30.47 2.57 -9.18
C GLY A 2 29.49 3.75 -9.10
N ASP A 3 28.35 3.62 -9.81
CA ASP A 3 27.32 4.63 -9.87
C ASP A 3 26.49 4.77 -8.58
N PRO A 4 26.22 6.00 -8.10
CA PRO A 4 25.36 6.23 -6.94
C PRO A 4 23.89 5.90 -7.23
N LYS A 5 23.14 5.49 -6.19
CA LYS A 5 21.73 5.12 -6.31
C LYS A 5 20.86 6.30 -6.76
N ARG A 6 20.08 6.09 -7.82
CA ARG A 6 19.12 7.07 -8.34
C ARG A 6 17.87 7.18 -7.45
N LEU A 7 17.26 8.37 -7.43
CA LEU A 7 15.99 8.63 -6.76
C LEU A 7 14.84 7.97 -7.53
N GLU A 8 14.04 7.16 -6.83
CA GLU A 8 12.88 6.47 -7.41
C GLU A 8 11.57 7.23 -7.18
N LYS A 9 10.59 7.01 -8.07
CA LYS A 9 9.25 7.58 -7.93
C LYS A 9 8.50 6.87 -6.80
N LYS A 10 7.80 7.65 -5.98
CA LYS A 10 6.94 7.16 -4.87
C LYS A 10 5.50 6.85 -5.28
N TYR A 11 5.22 6.76 -6.58
CA TYR A 11 3.90 6.49 -7.13
C TYR A 11 4.05 5.69 -8.41
N GLU A 12 3.04 4.92 -8.75
CA GLU A 12 2.98 4.12 -9.99
C GLU A 12 1.71 4.50 -10.74
N ARG A 13 1.82 4.67 -12.07
CA ARG A 13 0.66 4.98 -12.91
C ARG A 13 -0.13 3.69 -13.19
N PRO A 14 -1.46 3.79 -13.43
CA PRO A 14 -2.23 2.65 -13.89
C PRO A 14 -1.64 2.11 -15.20
N TYR A 15 -1.65 0.79 -15.35
CA TYR A 15 -1.11 0.12 -16.54
C TYR A 15 -1.85 0.53 -17.83
N LYS A 16 -3.18 0.65 -17.76
CA LYS A 16 -4.04 1.16 -18.84
C LYS A 16 -4.67 2.49 -18.42
N PRO A 17 -4.14 3.64 -18.87
CA PRO A 17 -4.64 4.95 -18.45
C PRO A 17 -6.08 5.24 -18.90
N LEU A 18 -6.46 4.78 -20.08
CA LEU A 18 -7.78 5.03 -20.69
C LEU A 18 -8.81 3.93 -20.39
N ASN A 19 -8.67 3.26 -19.24
CA ASN A 19 -9.69 2.31 -18.79
C ASN A 19 -10.81 3.07 -18.07
N ARG A 20 -12.05 2.93 -18.56
CA ARG A 20 -13.24 3.60 -18.03
C ARG A 20 -13.40 3.38 -16.52
N LEU A 21 -13.27 2.14 -16.04
CA LEU A 21 -13.41 1.79 -14.63
C LEU A 21 -12.40 2.54 -13.75
N VAL A 22 -11.15 2.61 -14.18
CA VAL A 22 -10.07 3.30 -13.44
C VAL A 22 -10.32 4.81 -13.42
N ILE A 23 -10.84 5.38 -14.51
CA ILE A 23 -11.15 6.80 -14.58
C ILE A 23 -12.32 7.14 -13.65
N GLU A 24 -13.39 6.36 -13.69
CA GLU A 24 -14.58 6.53 -12.83
C GLU A 24 -14.22 6.40 -11.35
N GLU A 25 -13.53 5.33 -10.95
CA GLU A 25 -13.09 5.11 -9.56
C GLU A 25 -12.13 6.21 -9.08
N SER A 26 -11.13 6.58 -9.90
CA SER A 26 -10.19 7.64 -9.51
C SER A 26 -10.82 9.02 -9.41
N ASN A 27 -11.84 9.32 -10.23
CA ASN A 27 -12.59 10.57 -10.13
C ASN A 27 -13.50 10.58 -8.90
N ARG A 28 -14.16 9.45 -8.60
CA ARG A 28 -15.00 9.30 -7.41
C ARG A 28 -14.19 9.53 -6.14
N LEU A 29 -13.08 8.81 -5.97
CA LEU A 29 -12.20 8.96 -4.79
C LEU A 29 -11.59 10.37 -4.71
N ALA A 30 -11.19 10.95 -5.85
CA ALA A 30 -10.67 12.33 -5.83
C ALA A 30 -11.74 13.34 -5.37
N GLY A 31 -13.00 13.13 -5.75
CA GLY A 31 -14.13 13.96 -5.32
C GLY A 31 -14.49 13.78 -3.84
N GLU A 32 -14.59 12.53 -3.37
CA GLU A 32 -14.95 12.19 -1.99
C GLU A 32 -13.94 12.74 -0.97
N TYR A 33 -12.63 12.63 -1.27
CA TYR A 33 -11.57 13.06 -0.37
C TYR A 33 -10.99 14.45 -0.71
N GLY A 34 -11.50 15.15 -1.73
CA GLY A 34 -11.06 16.49 -2.11
C GLY A 34 -9.60 16.57 -2.59
N LEU A 35 -9.11 15.54 -3.28
CA LEU A 35 -7.71 15.46 -3.72
C LEU A 35 -7.43 16.45 -4.85
N ARG A 36 -6.29 17.16 -4.77
CA ARG A 36 -5.90 18.12 -5.81
C ARG A 36 -5.48 17.42 -7.11
N ASN A 37 -4.79 16.29 -7.00
CA ASN A 37 -4.21 15.57 -8.14
C ASN A 37 -4.34 14.05 -7.98
N LYS A 38 -4.57 13.32 -9.09
CA LYS A 38 -4.55 11.84 -9.12
C LYS A 38 -3.22 11.21 -8.67
N ARG A 39 -2.13 11.99 -8.68
CA ARG A 39 -0.82 11.55 -8.17
C ARG A 39 -0.85 11.24 -6.67
N GLU A 40 -1.67 11.95 -5.90
CA GLU A 40 -1.84 11.72 -4.45
C GLU A 40 -2.50 10.36 -4.22
N LEU A 41 -3.58 10.08 -4.97
CA LEU A 41 -4.25 8.79 -4.98
C LEU A 41 -3.29 7.65 -5.35
N TRP A 42 -2.50 7.80 -6.41
CA TRP A 42 -1.53 6.77 -6.82
C TRP A 42 -0.41 6.56 -5.81
N ARG A 43 -0.05 7.60 -5.04
CA ARG A 43 0.92 7.47 -3.95
C ARG A 43 0.34 6.66 -2.79
N ALA A 44 -0.91 6.92 -2.41
CA ALA A 44 -1.62 6.13 -1.41
C ALA A 44 -1.77 4.66 -1.85
N ALA A 45 -2.20 4.44 -3.09
CA ALA A 45 -2.32 3.10 -3.69
C ALA A 45 -0.99 2.34 -3.68
N MET A 46 0.12 3.03 -3.98
CA MET A 46 1.47 2.42 -3.96
C MET A 46 1.89 2.02 -2.54
N ILE A 47 1.56 2.83 -1.53
CA ILE A 47 1.83 2.51 -0.12
C ILE A 47 1.03 1.27 0.30
N ALA A 48 -0.27 1.21 -0.01
CA ALA A 48 -1.11 0.03 0.28
C ALA A 48 -0.57 -1.23 -0.44
N ARG A 49 -0.19 -1.10 -1.73
CA ARG A 49 0.41 -2.19 -2.51
C ARG A 49 1.72 -2.69 -1.91
N LYS A 50 2.53 -1.81 -1.33
CA LYS A 50 3.79 -2.17 -0.65
C LYS A 50 3.51 -3.08 0.56
N TYR A 51 2.56 -2.72 1.41
CA TYR A 51 2.20 -3.53 2.58
C TYR A 51 1.58 -4.88 2.19
N ARG A 52 0.69 -4.91 1.19
CA ARG A 52 0.15 -6.17 0.64
C ARG A 52 1.25 -7.06 0.04
N ARG A 53 2.26 -6.48 -0.62
CA ARG A 53 3.40 -7.24 -1.16
C ARG A 53 4.24 -7.85 -0.04
N ILE A 54 4.44 -7.10 1.03
CA ILE A 54 5.13 -7.57 2.23
C ILE A 54 4.37 -8.75 2.85
N ALA A 55 3.07 -8.61 3.07
CA ALA A 55 2.22 -9.68 3.59
C ALA A 55 2.32 -10.96 2.75
N ARG A 56 2.15 -10.87 1.42
CA ARG A 56 2.28 -12.02 0.50
C ARG A 56 3.66 -12.69 0.52
N ARG A 57 4.71 -11.94 0.83
CA ARG A 57 6.07 -12.49 0.91
C ARG A 57 6.23 -13.33 2.19
N TYR A 58 5.75 -12.82 3.31
CA TYR A 58 5.92 -13.47 4.62
C TYR A 58 4.87 -14.55 4.90
N LEU A 59 3.77 -14.60 4.16
CA LEU A 59 2.77 -15.67 4.24
C LEU A 59 3.32 -17.06 3.89
N LYS A 60 4.45 -17.12 3.15
CA LYS A 60 5.10 -18.38 2.77
C LYS A 60 6.12 -18.90 3.79
N LEU A 61 6.47 -18.08 4.80
CA LEU A 61 7.48 -18.46 5.79
C LEU A 61 6.83 -19.20 6.97
N PRO A 62 7.63 -19.91 7.78
CA PRO A 62 7.18 -20.44 9.07
C PRO A 62 6.57 -19.32 9.93
N PRO A 63 5.54 -19.61 10.73
CA PRO A 63 4.78 -18.60 11.48
C PRO A 63 5.66 -17.79 12.45
N ASP A 64 6.65 -18.43 13.08
CA ASP A 64 7.52 -17.79 14.06
C ASP A 64 8.41 -16.71 13.43
N GLU A 65 9.03 -17.01 12.28
CA GLU A 65 9.87 -16.06 11.54
C GLU A 65 9.04 -14.95 10.90
N ALA A 66 7.88 -15.32 10.33
CA ALA A 66 6.97 -14.36 9.72
C ALA A 66 6.45 -13.34 10.74
N MET A 67 6.13 -13.79 11.96
CA MET A 67 5.61 -12.92 13.02
C MET A 67 6.69 -11.98 13.55
N ALA A 68 7.93 -12.44 13.74
CA ALA A 68 9.04 -11.61 14.19
C ALA A 68 9.29 -10.41 13.24
N ILE A 69 9.26 -10.65 11.93
CA ILE A 69 9.50 -9.61 10.92
C ILE A 69 8.29 -8.69 10.75
N THR A 70 7.08 -9.24 10.84
CA THR A 70 5.85 -8.49 10.54
C THR A 70 5.36 -7.65 11.72
N ARG A 71 5.66 -8.03 12.96
CA ARG A 71 5.26 -7.31 14.17
C ARG A 71 5.56 -5.79 14.14
N PRO A 72 6.78 -5.31 13.82
CA PRO A 72 7.04 -3.87 13.75
C PRO A 72 6.23 -3.16 12.65
N ILE A 73 5.85 -3.88 11.59
CA ILE A 73 5.04 -3.33 10.50
C ILE A 73 3.59 -3.15 10.96
N ILE A 74 3.05 -4.15 11.67
CA ILE A 74 1.72 -4.10 12.26
C ILE A 74 1.64 -2.97 13.29
N GLU A 75 2.62 -2.87 14.19
CA GLU A 75 2.68 -1.80 15.19
C GLU A 75 2.67 -0.41 14.55
N LYS A 76 3.40 -0.23 13.44
CA LYS A 76 3.39 1.03 12.69
C LYS A 76 2.01 1.35 12.10
N LEU A 77 1.31 0.35 11.59
CA LEU A 77 -0.03 0.53 11.01
C LEU A 77 -1.11 0.77 12.08
N ILE A 78 -0.98 0.16 13.25
CA ILE A 78 -1.82 0.44 14.42
C ILE A 78 -1.62 1.90 14.87
N ARG A 79 -0.38 2.40 14.90
CA ARG A 79 -0.10 3.82 15.22
C ARG A 79 -0.74 4.80 14.23
N TYR A 80 -0.84 4.42 12.95
CA TYR A 80 -1.55 5.20 11.94
C TYR A 80 -3.06 4.94 11.93
N ASN A 81 -3.56 4.10 12.82
CA ASN A 81 -4.97 3.73 12.94
C ASN A 81 -5.58 3.14 11.65
N ILE A 82 -4.75 2.47 10.85
CA ILE A 82 -5.17 1.83 9.58
C ILE A 82 -5.71 0.43 9.85
N VAL A 83 -5.22 -0.25 10.89
CA VAL A 83 -5.63 -1.61 11.26
C VAL A 83 -5.93 -1.65 12.77
N GLY A 84 -6.91 -2.47 13.15
CA GLY A 84 -7.31 -2.66 14.56
C GLY A 84 -6.20 -3.27 15.43
N LYS A 85 -6.37 -3.16 16.75
CA LYS A 85 -5.37 -3.61 17.75
C LYS A 85 -5.04 -5.11 17.69
N ASN A 86 -5.92 -5.93 17.11
CA ASN A 86 -5.76 -7.38 16.97
C ASN A 86 -5.38 -7.81 15.55
N ALA A 87 -4.68 -6.95 14.81
CA ALA A 87 -4.27 -7.20 13.43
C ALA A 87 -3.37 -8.45 13.30
N THR A 88 -3.76 -9.37 12.43
CA THR A 88 -2.94 -10.51 11.99
C THR A 88 -2.25 -10.21 10.66
N LEU A 89 -1.39 -11.14 10.22
CA LEU A 89 -0.74 -11.08 8.90
C LEU A 89 -1.77 -10.93 7.77
N ASP A 90 -2.91 -11.59 7.88
CA ASP A 90 -3.99 -11.55 6.87
C ASP A 90 -4.65 -10.18 6.80
N SER A 91 -4.77 -9.44 7.91
CA SER A 91 -5.34 -8.09 7.93
C SER A 91 -4.56 -7.11 7.03
N LEU A 92 -3.29 -7.38 6.74
CA LEU A 92 -2.48 -6.58 5.81
C LEU A 92 -2.88 -6.78 4.35
N LEU A 93 -3.53 -7.90 4.01
CA LEU A 93 -4.01 -8.19 2.65
C LEU A 93 -5.25 -7.35 2.29
N ASP A 94 -6.03 -6.96 3.30
CA ASP A 94 -7.29 -6.23 3.12
C ASP A 94 -7.11 -4.70 3.06
N ILE A 95 -5.88 -4.19 3.12
CA ILE A 95 -5.63 -2.74 3.07
C ILE A 95 -6.05 -2.16 1.73
N LYS A 96 -7.12 -1.35 1.78
CA LYS A 96 -7.67 -0.56 0.68
C LYS A 96 -7.15 0.89 0.73
N VAL A 97 -7.49 1.65 -0.32
CA VAL A 97 -7.14 3.07 -0.45
C VAL A 97 -8.26 3.96 0.11
N GLU A 98 -9.48 3.43 0.14
CA GLU A 98 -10.64 3.94 0.89
C GLU A 98 -10.42 3.77 2.39
#